data_AF-A0A2A5KLQ7-F1
#
_entry.id   AF-A0A2A5KLQ7-F1
#
_cell.length_a   1.000
_cell.length_b   1.000
_cell.length_c   1.000
_cell.angle_alpha   90.00
_cell.angle_beta   90.00
_cell.angle_gamma   90.00
#
_symmetry.space_group_name_H-M   'P 1'
#
loop_
_entity.id
_entity.type
_entity.pdbx_description
1 polymer ?
#
loop_
_entity_poly.entity_id
_entity_poly.type
_entity_poly.pdbx_seq_one_letter_code
_entity_poly.pdbx_strand_id
1 'polypeptide(L)' 'MRLVPFHYAGTNNPTIYINPEHVVAVRAFTSSTHIYVSVLGKDAGPSYYPVRESIEEVVKLLTA' A
#
# COMPACT_ATOMS: atom_id res chain seq x y z
N MET A 1 -12.85 -5.12 10.96
CA MET A 1 -12.23 -4.90 9.65
C MET A 1 -12.19 -3.41 9.36
N ARG A 2 -10.99 -2.81 9.40
CA ARG A 2 -10.75 -1.38 9.12
C ARG A 2 -10.15 -1.24 7.73
N LEU A 3 -10.63 -0.26 6.96
CA LEU A 3 -10.09 0.06 5.65
C LEU A 3 -9.51 1.46 5.67
N VAL A 4 -8.26 1.60 5.22
CA VAL A 4 -7.53 2.85 5.19
C VAL A 4 -7.39 3.33 3.74
N PRO A 5 -7.81 4.56 3.41
CA PRO A 5 -7.71 5.10 2.05
C PRO A 5 -6.28 5.57 1.75
N PHE A 6 -5.82 5.34 0.52
CA PHE A 6 -4.55 5.82 -0.02
C PHE A 6 -4.70 6.28 -1.48
N HIS A 7 -3.82 7.17 -1.93
CA HIS A 7 -3.78 7.63 -3.31
C HIS A 7 -2.87 6.73 -4.15
N TYR A 8 -3.45 6.00 -5.09
CA TYR A 8 -2.68 5.10 -5.96
C TYR A 8 -1.68 5.88 -6.83
N ALA A 9 -0.44 5.40 -6.90
CA ALA A 9 0.64 6.01 -7.66
C ALA A 9 0.78 5.48 -9.11
N GLY A 10 -0.29 4.91 -9.66
CA GLY A 10 -0.37 4.51 -11.08
C GLY A 10 -1.26 5.43 -11.92
N THR A 11 -1.69 4.95 -13.08
CA THR A 11 -2.55 5.72 -14.00
C THR A 11 -3.90 6.06 -13.35
N ASN A 12 -4.43 7.26 -13.61
CA ASN A 12 -5.72 7.78 -13.15
C ASN A 12 -5.87 8.04 -11.64
N ASN A 13 -4.84 7.75 -10.83
CA ASN A 13 -4.74 8.12 -9.42
C ASN A 13 -5.99 7.80 -8.55
N PRO A 14 -6.60 6.61 -8.66
CA PRO A 14 -7.76 6.28 -7.84
C PRO A 14 -7.41 6.25 -6.36
N THR A 15 -8.40 6.50 -5.50
CA THR A 15 -8.31 6.13 -4.09
C THR A 15 -8.46 4.61 -3.96
N ILE A 16 -7.49 3.97 -3.32
CA ILE A 16 -7.55 2.55 -2.96
C ILE A 16 -7.73 2.39 -1.46
N TYR A 17 -8.31 1.26 -1.05
CA TYR A 17 -8.55 0.95 0.35
C TYR A 17 -7.76 -0.28 0.74
N ILE A 18 -6.93 -0.16 1.78
CA ILE A 18 -6.07 -1.23 2.27
C ILE A 18 -6.51 -1.63 3.68
N ASN A 19 -6.61 -2.93 3.92
CA ASN A 19 -6.77 -3.48 5.28
C ASN A 19 -5.38 -3.59 5.94
N PRO A 20 -5.10 -2.86 7.04
CA PRO A 20 -3.82 -2.96 7.74
C PRO A 20 -3.46 -4.38 8.20
N GLU A 21 -4.45 -5.21 8.53
CA GLU A 21 -4.23 -6.60 8.98
C GLU A 21 -3.61 -7.50 7.89
N HIS A 22 -3.72 -7.10 6.61
CA HIS A 22 -3.12 -7.82 5.50
C HIS A 22 -1.76 -7.25 5.10
N VAL A 23 -1.31 -6.15 5.70
CA VAL A 23 -0.04 -5.52 5.32
C VAL A 23 1.13 -6.28 5.93
N VAL A 24 2.07 -6.67 5.08
CA VAL A 24 3.28 -7.43 5.47
C VAL A 24 4.50 -6.52 5.57
N ALA A 25 4.61 -5.55 4.66
CA ALA A 25 5.73 -4.62 4.62
C ALA A 25 5.37 -3.32 3.90
N VAL A 26 6.10 -2.26 4.20
CA VAL A 26 6.03 -0.97 3.50
C VAL A 26 7.45 -0.58 3.07
N ARG A 27 7.61 -0.13 1.83
CA ARG A 27 8.91 0.25 1.28
C ARG A 27 8.82 1.53 0.45
N ALA A 28 9.70 2.48 0.72
CA ALA A 28 9.85 3.69 -0.09
C ALA A 28 10.63 3.41 -1.39
N PHE A 29 10.18 4.04 -2.47
CA PHE A 29 10.85 4.14 -3.76
C PHE A 29 10.96 5.62 -4.17
N THR A 30 11.69 5.92 -5.24
CA THR A 30 11.99 7.29 -5.67
C THR A 30 10.74 8.14 -5.95
N SER A 31 9.63 7.53 -6.39
CA SER A 31 8.41 8.24 -6.80
C SER A 31 7.13 7.73 -6.13
N SER A 32 7.21 6.75 -5.24
CA SER A 32 6.07 6.12 -4.60
C SER A 32 6.48 5.34 -3.36
N THR A 33 5.50 4.99 -2.52
CA THR A 33 5.66 4.03 -1.43
C THR A 33 4.89 2.76 -1.80
N HIS A 34 5.52 1.60 -1.72
CA HIS A 34 4.85 0.33 -1.97
C HIS A 34 4.37 -0.29 -0.67
N ILE A 35 3.09 -0.64 -0.61
CA ILE A 35 2.48 -1.39 0.49
C ILE A 35 2.32 -2.84 0.03
N TYR A 36 3.05 -3.75 0.66
CA TYR A 36 3.00 -5.18 0.39
C TYR A 36 1.92 -5.84 1.23
N VAL A 37 1.10 -6.68 0.61
CA VAL A 37 -0.02 -7.37 1.27
C VAL A 37 0.12 -8.89 1.20
N SER A 38 -0.50 -9.58 2.15
CA SER A 38 -0.51 -11.04 2.32
C SER A 38 -1.41 -11.76 1.31
N VAL A 39 -1.38 -11.33 0.05
CA VAL A 39 -2.11 -11.95 -1.07
C VAL A 39 -1.11 -12.35 -2.14
N LEU A 40 -1.22 -13.58 -2.65
CA LEU A 40 -0.39 -14.03 -3.76
C LEU A 40 -0.75 -13.27 -5.03
N GLY A 41 0.25 -12.63 -5.63
CA GLY A 41 0.15 -12.02 -6.94
C GLY A 41 0.26 -13.08 -8.04
N LYS A 42 0.41 -12.60 -9.29
CA LYS A 42 0.72 -13.47 -10.42
C LYS A 42 2.06 -14.18 -10.17
N ASP A 43 2.15 -15.44 -10.57
CA ASP A 43 3.36 -16.27 -10.45
C ASP A 43 3.87 -16.44 -9.00
N ALA A 44 2.94 -16.42 -8.03
CA ALA A 44 3.22 -16.47 -6.58
C ALA A 44 4.13 -15.34 -6.07
N GLY A 45 4.27 -14.25 -6.83
CA GLY A 45 4.98 -13.06 -6.41
C GLY A 45 4.24 -12.30 -5.30
N PRO A 46 4.94 -11.44 -4.54
CA PRO A 46 4.32 -10.63 -3.51
C PRO A 46 3.39 -9.58 -4.15
N SER A 47 2.13 -9.51 -3.70
CA SER A 47 1.22 -8.44 -4.10
C SER A 47 1.58 -7.13 -3.41
N TYR A 48 1.56 -6.04 -4.15
CA TYR A 48 1.81 -4.71 -3.62
C TYR A 48 0.95 -3.65 -4.28
N TYR A 49 0.73 -2.56 -3.56
CA TYR A 49 0.05 -1.37 -4.05
C TYR A 49 0.99 -0.16 -3.95
N PRO A 50 1.42 0.45 -5.07
CA PRO A 50 2.13 1.71 -5.05
C PRO A 50 1.17 2.86 -4.67
N VAL A 51 1.56 3.65 -3.68
CA VAL A 51 0.83 4.81 -3.17
C VAL A 51 1.71 6.06 -3.18
N ARG A 52 1.09 7.24 -3.11
CA ARG A 52 1.79 8.54 -3.19
C ARG A 52 2.27 9.07 -1.86
N GLU A 53 1.61 8.65 -0.79
CA GLU A 53 1.94 8.99 0.58
C GLU A 53 3.38 8.61 0.89
N SER A 54 4.04 9.42 1.72
CA SER A 54 5.39 9.11 2.20
C SER A 54 5.36 7.85 3.07
N ILE A 55 6.52 7.22 3.29
CA ILE A 55 6.60 6.04 4.16
C ILE A 55 6.14 6.35 5.58
N GLU A 56 6.44 7.55 6.10
CA GLU A 56 6.00 8.00 7.43
C GLU A 56 4.48 8.15 7.50
N GLU A 57 3.87 8.74 6.46
CA GLU A 57 2.42 8.89 6.37
C GLU A 57 1.72 7.53 6.28
N VAL A 58 2.24 6.63 5.45
CA VAL A 58 1.70 5.28 5.29
C VAL A 58 1.74 4.53 6.62
N VAL A 59 2.90 4.50 7.29
CA VAL A 59 3.04 3.80 8.57
C VAL A 59 2.08 4.39 9.60
N LYS A 60 2.01 5.73 9.71
CA LYS A 60 1.10 6.41 10.62
C LYS A 60 -0.36 6.02 10.38
N LEU A 61 -0.82 6.00 9.13
CA LEU A 61 -2.20 5.67 8.78
C LEU A 61 -2.56 4.21 9.03
N LEU A 62 -1.61 3.30 8.82
CA LEU A 62 -1.78 1.86 9.05
C LEU A 62 -1.77 1.48 10.53
N THR A 63 -1.08 2.23 11.40
CA THR A 63 -0.97 1.93 12.83
C THR A 63 -1.91 2.74 13.74
N ALA A 64 -2.65 3.68 13.15
CA ALA A 64 -3.63 4.52 13.87
C ALA A 64 -4.93 3.78 14.20
#